data_AF-A0A842Y396-F1
#
_entry.id   AF-A0A842Y396-F1
#
_cell.length_a   1.000
_cell.length_b   1.000
_cell.length_c   1.000
_cell.angle_alpha   90.00
_cell.angle_beta   90.00
_cell.angle_gamma   90.00
#
_symmetry.space_group_name_H-M   'P 1'
#
loop_
_entity.id
_entity.type
_entity.pdbx_description
1 polymer ?
#
loop_
_entity_poly.entity_id
_entity_poly.type
_entity_poly.pdbx_seq_one_letter_code
_entity_poly.pdbx_strand_id
1 'polypeptide(L)'
;MTVSKRVMIVMVIAILTLIVLFSAIDGWNYVTENEFCEICHEIEFEKYNTPGDSMDFAHNENGISCSQCHEAAGTAGMLEFKKEIAIMLIYDVAGVDAPPGEDEVVVLENKFRCLKCHSDFISLTSQRVINPHDDAGDCNSCHKGHERELPEQTCGECHTKAIESLNFNGGKHAKKSCSFCHPQHGYIPKCQDCHGLFHIAGLEECTQCHTNAHSPRNLEFSSNISKEECTSCHFSIIRTTFETQPTKHVGIGCVICHPKHDQSLECTLCHTGHNETMKAEECTQCHLQAHVPSQVDYPPNTPSSLCGGCHEENARHLKENITGHSNKNCAYCHPRHGQIPECTACHGSHHGMSSGCTTCHMEAHNLGFPHSRKSVI
;
A
#
# COMPACT_ATOMS: atom_id res chain seq x y z
N MET A 1 45.47 67.37 51.78
CA MET A 1 45.74 66.30 50.79
C MET A 1 45.29 64.89 51.20
N THR A 2 44.74 64.66 52.40
CA THR A 2 44.43 63.30 52.93
C THR A 2 43.00 62.82 52.68
N VAL A 3 42.01 63.73 52.63
CA VAL A 3 40.59 63.39 52.42
C VAL A 3 40.34 62.91 50.97
N SER A 4 40.97 63.55 49.98
CA SER A 4 40.83 63.20 48.55
C SER A 4 41.35 61.77 48.23
N LYS A 5 42.44 61.32 48.85
CA LYS A 5 42.95 59.94 48.65
C LYS A 5 42.03 58.88 49.23
N ARG A 6 41.43 59.13 50.41
CA ARG A 6 40.49 58.18 51.04
C ARG A 6 39.20 58.06 50.23
N VAL A 7 38.67 59.18 49.73
CA VAL A 7 37.50 59.18 48.84
C VAL A 7 37.80 58.44 47.53
N MET A 8 38.97 58.67 46.94
CA MET A 8 39.38 57.98 45.70
C MET A 8 39.53 56.46 45.91
N ILE A 9 40.11 56.02 47.03
CA ILE A 9 40.21 54.59 47.37
C ILE A 9 38.83 53.96 47.54
N VAL A 10 37.91 54.62 48.25
CA VAL A 10 36.54 54.11 48.42
C VAL A 10 35.80 54.02 47.08
N MET A 11 35.96 55.01 46.19
CA MET A 11 35.37 54.94 44.85
C MET A 11 35.95 53.79 44.02
N VAL A 12 37.27 53.58 44.04
CA VAL A 12 37.91 52.47 43.32
C VAL A 12 37.42 51.12 43.83
N ILE A 13 37.34 50.94 45.16
CA ILE A 13 36.80 49.71 45.74
C ILE A 13 35.33 49.52 45.34
N ALA A 14 34.50 50.56 45.39
CA ALA A 14 33.10 50.47 44.97
C ALA A 14 32.96 50.09 43.49
N ILE A 15 33.78 50.68 42.61
CA ILE A 15 33.79 50.35 41.18
C ILE A 15 34.23 48.90 40.95
N LEU A 16 35.30 48.45 41.61
CA LEU A 16 35.76 47.05 41.50
C LEU A 16 34.71 46.07 42.02
N THR A 17 34.03 46.41 43.12
CA THR A 17 32.97 45.58 43.68
C THR A 17 31.78 45.50 42.72
N LEU A 18 31.40 46.61 42.10
CA LEU A 18 30.36 46.64 41.06
C LEU A 18 30.76 45.80 39.84
N ILE A 19 32.00 45.90 39.36
CA ILE A 19 32.48 45.09 38.23
C ILE A 19 32.36 43.60 38.56
N VAL A 20 32.83 43.17 39.73
CA VAL A 20 32.73 41.77 40.16
C VAL A 20 31.27 41.30 40.25
N LEU A 21 30.38 42.14 40.80
CA LEU A 21 28.96 41.80 40.89
C LEU A 21 28.30 41.72 39.51
N PHE A 22 28.57 42.67 38.61
CA PHE A 22 28.06 42.63 37.24
C PHE A 22 28.58 41.42 36.48
N SER A 23 29.89 41.13 36.53
CA SER A 23 30.46 39.95 35.88
C SER A 23 29.92 38.63 36.46
N ALA A 24 29.61 38.58 37.76
CA ALA A 24 28.98 37.41 38.37
C ALA A 24 27.54 37.23 37.89
N ILE A 25 26.79 38.32 37.72
CA ILE A 25 25.41 38.28 37.18
C ILE A 25 25.43 37.88 35.70
N ASP A 26 26.33 38.45 34.90
CA ASP A 26 26.45 38.12 33.48
C ASP A 26 26.86 36.66 33.31
N GLY A 27 27.85 36.19 34.06
CA GLY A 27 28.23 34.77 34.07
C GLY A 27 27.09 33.87 34.56
N TRP A 28 26.31 34.31 35.54
CA TRP A 28 25.13 33.59 36.02
C TRP A 28 24.05 33.47 34.94
N ASN A 29 23.85 34.48 34.10
CA ASN A 29 22.86 34.41 33.03
C ASN A 29 23.38 33.63 31.82
N TYR A 30 24.67 33.77 31.50
CA TYR A 30 25.31 33.12 30.35
C TYR A 30 25.19 31.59 30.39
N VAL A 31 25.26 30.96 31.56
CA VAL A 31 25.14 29.49 31.68
C VAL A 31 23.77 28.92 31.29
N THR A 32 22.78 29.78 31.01
CA THR A 32 21.45 29.38 30.52
C THR A 32 21.19 29.77 29.07
N GLU A 33 22.15 30.42 28.43
CA GLU A 33 22.11 30.79 27.01
C GLU A 33 22.46 29.58 26.13
N ASN A 34 21.93 29.57 24.91
CA ASN A 34 22.10 28.44 23.99
C ASN A 34 23.58 28.24 23.60
N GLU A 35 24.33 29.34 23.44
CA GLU A 35 25.77 29.32 23.09
C GLU A 35 26.62 28.68 24.19
N PHE A 36 26.17 28.75 25.45
CA PHE A 36 26.85 28.04 26.52
C PHE A 36 26.60 26.53 26.43
N CYS A 37 25.37 26.11 26.09
CA CYS A 37 25.04 24.70 25.92
C CYS A 37 25.77 24.04 24.74
N GLU A 38 26.03 24.78 23.65
CA GLU A 38 26.78 24.33 22.47
C GLU A 38 28.15 23.74 22.83
N ILE A 39 28.81 24.28 23.87
CA ILE A 39 30.15 23.86 24.31
C ILE A 39 30.21 22.35 24.59
N CYS A 40 29.11 21.77 25.11
CA CYS A 40 29.02 20.36 25.45
C CYS A 40 28.05 19.58 24.55
N HIS A 41 27.07 20.25 23.93
CA HIS A 41 25.98 19.64 23.15
C HIS A 41 26.03 20.06 21.67
N GLU A 42 27.18 19.90 21.02
CA GLU A 42 27.40 20.32 19.64
C GLU A 42 26.37 19.71 18.66
N ILE A 43 26.07 18.40 18.79
CA ILE A 43 25.16 17.68 17.89
C ILE A 43 23.72 18.17 18.07
N GLU A 44 23.24 18.27 19.32
CA GLU A 44 21.89 18.77 19.60
C GLU A 44 21.75 20.24 19.22
N PHE A 45 22.81 21.04 19.41
CA PHE A 45 22.84 22.45 19.00
C PHE A 45 22.80 22.59 17.47
N GLU A 46 23.50 21.74 16.71
CA GLU A 46 23.40 21.71 15.25
C GLU A 46 21.97 21.41 14.81
N LYS A 47 21.32 20.38 15.40
CA LYS A 47 19.92 20.04 15.12
C LYS A 47 18.95 21.17 15.48
N TYR A 48 19.17 21.84 16.61
CA TYR A 48 18.40 23.01 17.04
C TYR A 48 18.46 24.17 16.03
N ASN A 49 19.55 24.28 15.26
CA ASN A 49 19.73 25.32 14.24
C ASN A 49 19.45 24.85 12.80
N THR A 50 19.16 23.57 12.57
CA THR A 50 19.03 23.01 11.22
C THR A 50 17.57 22.70 10.86
N PRO A 51 17.02 23.31 9.78
CA PRO A 51 15.64 23.06 9.36
C PRO A 51 15.39 21.60 9.00
N GLY A 52 14.45 20.98 9.72
CA GLY A 52 13.85 19.70 9.32
C GLY A 52 14.48 18.44 9.89
N ASP A 53 15.55 18.54 10.69
CA ASP A 53 16.20 17.39 11.34
C ASP A 53 15.58 17.06 12.71
N SER A 54 15.09 18.06 13.43
CA SER A 54 14.35 17.88 14.68
C SER A 54 13.19 18.85 14.82
N MET A 55 12.38 18.68 15.86
CA MET A 55 11.34 19.65 16.20
C MET A 55 11.93 20.92 16.83
N ASP A 56 13.16 20.85 17.33
CA ASP A 56 13.82 21.96 18.02
C ASP A 56 14.04 23.17 17.13
N PHE A 57 14.23 22.97 15.83
CA PHE A 57 14.36 24.07 14.88
C PHE A 57 13.14 25.01 14.93
N ALA A 58 11.93 24.46 15.04
CA ALA A 58 10.72 25.27 15.18
C ALA A 58 10.70 26.04 16.51
N HIS A 59 11.24 25.47 17.58
CA HIS A 59 11.38 26.16 18.86
C HIS A 59 12.40 27.30 18.79
N ASN A 60 13.52 27.09 18.10
CA ASN A 60 14.52 28.12 17.80
C ASN A 60 13.93 29.29 17.01
N GLU A 61 13.21 29.01 15.92
CA GLU A 61 12.54 30.05 15.11
C GLU A 61 11.53 30.89 15.92
N ASN A 62 11.01 30.35 17.03
CA ASN A 62 10.11 31.04 17.95
C ASN A 62 10.81 31.61 19.19
N GLY A 63 12.15 31.61 19.23
CA GLY A 63 12.95 32.20 20.30
C GLY A 63 12.90 31.43 21.63
N ILE A 64 12.67 30.12 21.58
CA ILE A 64 12.62 29.25 22.77
C ILE A 64 14.00 28.65 23.01
N SER A 65 14.67 29.05 24.10
CA SER A 65 16.01 28.58 24.47
C SER A 65 16.03 27.13 24.99
N CYS A 66 17.20 26.50 25.00
CA CYS A 66 17.42 25.17 25.57
C CYS A 66 16.99 25.12 27.04
N SER A 67 17.34 26.15 27.81
CA SER A 67 16.97 26.27 29.22
C SER A 67 15.46 26.29 29.44
N GLN A 68 14.67 26.88 28.53
CA GLN A 68 13.21 26.88 28.67
C GLN A 68 12.57 25.48 28.57
N CYS A 69 13.27 24.50 27.99
CA CYS A 69 12.83 23.11 27.89
C CYS A 69 13.47 22.20 28.97
N HIS A 70 14.74 22.44 29.32
CA HIS A 70 15.50 21.59 30.25
C HIS A 70 15.40 22.04 31.72
N GLU A 71 15.03 23.29 32.00
CA GLU A 71 14.84 23.79 33.37
C GLU A 71 13.49 23.35 33.96
N ALA A 72 13.51 22.87 35.21
CA ALA A 72 12.29 22.61 35.99
C ALA A 72 11.56 23.91 36.37
N ALA A 73 10.28 23.82 36.70
CA ALA A 73 9.47 25.01 36.95
C ALA A 73 9.87 25.76 38.25
N GLY A 74 9.96 27.09 38.15
CA GLY A 74 10.14 27.98 39.30
C GLY A 74 11.61 28.18 39.72
N THR A 75 11.82 29.03 40.73
CA THR A 75 13.19 29.44 41.14
C THR A 75 14.05 28.31 41.67
N ALA A 76 13.43 27.26 42.24
CA ALA A 76 14.13 26.07 42.70
C ALA A 76 14.64 25.23 41.51
N GLY A 77 13.81 25.08 40.47
CA GLY A 77 14.21 24.38 39.23
C GLY A 77 15.34 25.09 38.50
N MET A 78 15.28 26.42 38.39
CA MET A 78 16.38 27.24 37.87
C MET A 78 17.71 27.01 38.61
N LEU A 79 17.64 26.97 39.94
CA LEU A 79 18.83 26.80 40.78
C LEU A 79 19.41 25.39 40.63
N GLU A 80 18.55 24.38 40.56
CA GLU A 80 18.98 22.99 40.38
C GLU A 80 19.60 22.78 38.98
N PHE A 81 18.96 23.29 37.92
CA PHE A 81 19.50 23.24 36.56
C PHE A 81 20.90 23.89 36.47
N LYS A 82 21.07 25.07 37.07
CA LYS A 82 22.39 25.75 37.10
C LYS A 82 23.42 25.00 37.94
N LYS A 83 23.00 24.34 39.03
CA LYS A 83 23.86 23.48 39.83
C LYS A 83 24.32 22.25 39.04
N GLU A 84 23.44 21.62 38.28
CA GLU A 84 23.80 20.49 37.41
C GLU A 84 24.80 20.89 36.33
N ILE A 85 24.58 22.02 35.65
CA ILE A 85 25.53 22.59 34.69
C ILE A 85 26.90 22.85 35.35
N ALA A 86 26.91 23.44 36.55
CA ALA A 86 28.15 23.71 37.27
C ALA A 86 28.90 22.41 37.64
N ILE A 87 28.18 21.35 37.97
CA ILE A 87 28.76 20.03 38.22
C ILE A 87 29.37 19.46 36.93
N MET A 88 28.64 19.51 35.81
CA MET A 88 29.12 19.06 34.49
C MET A 88 30.41 19.78 34.06
N LEU A 89 30.48 21.10 34.25
CA LEU A 89 31.68 21.91 34.03
C LEU A 89 32.88 21.43 34.87
N ILE A 90 32.65 21.06 36.13
CA ILE A 90 33.72 20.54 37.00
C ILE A 90 34.26 19.21 36.46
N TYR A 91 33.38 18.33 35.98
CA TYR A 91 33.76 17.06 35.37
C TYR A 91 34.56 17.27 34.08
N ASP A 92 34.10 18.14 33.19
CA ASP A 92 34.80 18.50 31.96
C ASP A 92 36.21 19.07 32.24
N VAL A 93 36.32 20.05 33.14
CA VAL A 93 37.61 20.63 33.55
C VAL A 93 38.53 19.59 34.21
N ALA A 94 37.96 18.63 34.94
CA ALA A 94 38.71 17.55 35.55
C ALA A 94 39.08 16.43 34.57
N GLY A 95 38.60 16.48 33.31
CA GLY A 95 38.86 15.48 32.28
C GLY A 95 38.31 14.11 32.64
N VAL A 96 37.21 14.08 33.39
CA VAL A 96 36.54 12.84 33.84
C VAL A 96 35.10 12.86 33.40
N ASP A 97 34.61 11.73 32.90
CA ASP A 97 33.21 11.59 32.52
C ASP A 97 32.31 11.79 33.75
N ALA A 98 31.28 12.61 33.59
CA ALA A 98 30.25 12.73 34.60
C ALA A 98 29.58 11.35 34.79
N PRO A 99 29.26 10.95 36.04
CA PRO A 99 28.46 9.75 36.24
C PRO A 99 27.13 9.91 35.48
N PRO A 100 26.63 8.87 34.81
CA PRO A 100 25.35 8.94 34.15
C PRO A 100 24.32 9.39 35.19
N GLY A 101 23.56 10.43 34.86
CA GLY A 101 22.46 10.89 35.70
C GLY A 101 21.56 9.70 36.03
N GLU A 102 21.03 9.66 37.24
CA GLU A 102 19.96 8.71 37.54
C GLU A 102 18.87 8.95 36.48
N ASP A 103 18.42 7.88 35.80
CA ASP A 103 17.26 7.90 34.91
C ASP A 103 16.01 8.16 35.79
N GLU A 104 15.95 9.35 36.37
CA GLU A 104 14.94 9.73 37.33
C GLU A 104 13.65 9.97 36.53
N VAL A 105 12.54 9.63 37.15
CA VAL A 105 11.22 9.54 36.51
C VAL A 105 10.72 10.96 36.17
N VAL A 106 11.22 11.56 35.08
CA VAL A 106 10.84 12.90 34.57
C VAL A 106 9.54 12.85 33.74
N VAL A 107 8.71 11.83 33.92
CA VAL A 107 7.51 11.62 33.09
C VAL A 107 6.48 12.73 33.32
N LEU A 108 6.26 13.13 34.58
CA LEU A 108 5.28 14.16 34.92
C LEU A 108 5.76 15.58 34.63
N GLU A 109 7.05 15.87 34.85
CA GLU A 109 7.57 17.22 34.70
C GLU A 109 7.65 17.65 33.23
N ASN A 110 8.01 16.73 32.33
CA ASN A 110 8.09 17.00 30.88
C ASN A 110 6.74 17.44 30.30
N LYS A 111 5.64 16.75 30.66
CA LYS A 111 4.30 17.10 30.19
C LYS A 111 3.91 18.53 30.58
N PHE A 112 4.20 18.95 31.81
CA PHE A 112 3.91 20.32 32.26
C PHE A 112 4.77 21.37 31.54
N ARG A 113 6.04 21.06 31.24
CA ARG A 113 6.93 21.97 30.49
C ARG A 113 6.40 22.23 29.07
N CYS A 114 6.03 21.17 28.34
CA CYS A 114 5.47 21.31 26.99
C CYS A 114 4.16 22.11 27.00
N LEU A 115 3.24 21.80 27.94
CA LEU A 115 1.92 22.44 28.01
C LEU A 115 1.95 23.92 28.41
N LYS A 116 3.08 24.43 28.93
CA LYS A 116 3.26 25.87 29.18
C LYS A 116 3.16 26.69 27.89
N CYS A 117 3.69 26.16 26.79
CA CYS A 117 3.65 26.79 25.47
C CYS A 117 2.55 26.18 24.59
N HIS A 118 2.30 24.88 24.70
CA HIS A 118 1.29 24.14 23.93
C HIS A 118 -0.03 23.97 24.71
N SER A 119 -0.49 25.01 25.40
CA SER A 119 -1.72 24.93 26.22
C SER A 119 -2.99 24.71 25.39
N ASP A 120 -2.99 25.16 24.13
CA ASP A 120 -4.03 24.96 23.13
C ASP A 120 -4.23 23.46 22.82
N PHE A 121 -3.20 22.64 22.96
CA PHE A 121 -3.25 21.19 22.81
C PHE A 121 -4.35 20.55 23.67
N ILE A 122 -4.54 21.02 24.90
CA ILE A 122 -5.59 20.50 25.81
C ILE A 122 -6.97 20.72 25.18
N SER A 123 -7.21 21.88 24.59
CA SER A 123 -8.47 22.22 23.95
C SER A 123 -8.70 21.49 22.62
N LEU A 124 -7.62 21.20 21.89
CA LEU A 124 -7.66 20.48 20.61
C LEU A 124 -7.92 18.98 20.80
N THR A 125 -7.40 18.40 21.88
CA THR A 125 -7.44 16.96 22.11
C THR A 125 -8.64 16.50 22.97
N SER A 126 -9.13 17.35 23.88
CA SER A 126 -10.32 17.10 24.71
C SER A 126 -11.64 16.99 23.94
N GLN A 127 -11.66 17.34 22.66
CA GLN A 127 -12.84 17.21 21.80
C GLN A 127 -13.04 15.78 21.26
N ARG A 128 -12.08 14.87 21.47
CA ARG A 128 -12.16 13.49 20.99
C ARG A 128 -12.73 12.58 22.07
N VAL A 129 -13.61 11.66 21.66
CA VAL A 129 -14.24 10.65 22.54
C VAL A 129 -13.20 9.70 23.16
N ILE A 130 -12.08 9.47 22.46
CA ILE A 130 -10.90 8.76 22.97
C ILE A 130 -9.70 9.64 22.60
N ASN A 131 -9.02 10.18 23.60
CA ASN A 131 -7.79 10.94 23.42
C ASN A 131 -6.58 10.08 23.85
N PRO A 132 -5.83 9.50 22.90
CA PRO A 132 -4.66 8.68 23.23
C PRO A 132 -3.55 9.45 23.98
N HIS A 133 -3.62 10.80 24.01
CA HIS A 133 -2.69 11.63 24.77
C HIS A 133 -3.07 11.80 26.26
N ASP A 134 -4.29 11.40 26.66
CA ASP A 134 -4.67 11.36 28.07
C ASP A 134 -3.95 10.19 28.77
N ASP A 135 -3.80 9.07 28.06
CA ASP A 135 -3.07 7.88 28.51
C ASP A 135 -1.54 8.05 28.39
N ALA A 136 -1.06 8.94 27.51
CA ALA A 136 0.35 9.28 27.42
C ALA A 136 0.77 10.14 28.62
N GLY A 137 1.52 9.51 29.54
CA GLY A 137 2.06 10.17 30.74
C GLY A 137 3.05 11.29 30.42
N ASP A 138 3.72 11.25 29.27
CA ASP A 138 4.75 12.20 28.80
C ASP A 138 4.65 12.39 27.27
N CYS A 139 4.87 13.62 26.81
CA CYS A 139 4.99 13.97 25.39
C CYS A 139 6.18 13.28 24.72
N ASN A 140 7.31 13.15 25.44
CA ASN A 140 8.57 12.59 24.91
C ASN A 140 8.54 11.05 24.70
N SER A 141 7.46 10.39 25.13
CA SER A 141 7.19 8.99 24.77
C SER A 141 7.06 8.81 23.25
N CYS A 142 6.54 9.84 22.57
CA CYS A 142 6.36 9.85 21.12
C CYS A 142 7.09 11.02 20.44
N HIS A 143 7.07 12.21 21.03
CA HIS A 143 7.67 13.41 20.46
C HIS A 143 9.09 13.60 20.98
N LYS A 144 10.08 13.01 20.30
CA LYS A 144 11.50 13.25 20.63
C LYS A 144 11.90 14.66 20.20
N GLY A 145 12.14 15.59 21.13
CA GLY A 145 12.53 16.98 20.79
C GLY A 145 13.63 17.05 19.73
N HIS A 146 14.69 16.26 19.95
CA HIS A 146 15.89 16.18 19.12
C HIS A 146 15.82 15.24 17.91
N GLU A 147 14.66 14.67 17.60
CA GLU A 147 14.48 13.76 16.46
C GLU A 147 13.11 13.93 15.81
N ARG A 148 13.09 14.07 14.48
CA ARG A 148 11.83 14.25 13.75
C ARG A 148 11.07 12.95 13.51
N GLU A 149 11.76 11.82 13.39
CA GLU A 149 11.15 10.55 13.02
C GLU A 149 10.77 9.73 14.26
N LEU A 150 9.48 9.41 14.34
CA LEU A 150 8.97 8.37 15.23
C LEU A 150 9.40 7.01 14.66
N PRO A 151 10.07 6.14 15.43
CA PRO A 151 10.28 4.76 15.02
C PRO A 151 8.94 4.10 14.67
N GLU A 152 8.85 3.38 13.55
CA GLU A 152 7.61 2.70 13.15
C GLU A 152 7.10 1.75 14.26
N GLN A 153 8.03 1.20 15.04
CA GLN A 153 7.75 0.33 16.18
C GLN A 153 6.91 1.02 17.27
N THR A 154 7.06 2.33 17.46
CA THR A 154 6.30 3.11 18.43
C THR A 154 4.80 3.13 18.09
N CYS A 155 4.43 3.07 16.80
CA CYS A 155 3.03 2.95 16.39
C CYS A 155 2.41 1.64 16.90
N GLY A 156 3.21 0.57 16.94
CA GLY A 156 2.80 -0.78 17.31
C GLY A 156 2.52 -0.98 18.79
N GLU A 157 3.07 -0.13 19.65
CA GLU A 157 2.85 -0.17 21.10
C GLU A 157 1.37 0.02 21.45
N CYS A 158 0.64 0.83 20.65
CA CYS A 158 -0.79 1.06 20.83
C CYS A 158 -1.65 0.48 19.69
N HIS A 159 -1.15 0.44 18.45
CA HIS A 159 -1.91 0.01 17.27
C HIS A 159 -1.57 -1.41 16.80
N THR A 160 -1.37 -2.34 17.74
CA THR A 160 -1.04 -3.75 17.47
C THR A 160 -1.93 -4.37 16.40
N LYS A 161 -3.26 -4.23 16.51
CA LYS A 161 -4.22 -4.78 15.54
C LYS A 161 -4.05 -4.24 14.12
N ALA A 162 -3.73 -2.95 13.99
CA ALA A 162 -3.52 -2.34 12.68
C ALA A 162 -2.23 -2.87 12.03
N ILE A 163 -1.15 -2.95 12.81
CA ILE A 163 0.13 -3.52 12.36
C ILE A 163 -0.02 -4.99 11.99
N GLU A 164 -0.67 -5.79 12.82
CA GLU A 164 -0.95 -7.20 12.53
C GLU A 164 -1.76 -7.34 11.25
N SER A 165 -2.87 -6.60 11.11
CA SER A 165 -3.70 -6.62 9.90
C SER A 165 -2.89 -6.28 8.65
N LEU A 166 -2.04 -5.25 8.72
CA LEU A 166 -1.21 -4.80 7.62
C LEU A 166 -0.13 -5.84 7.25
N ASN A 167 0.51 -6.44 8.25
CA ASN A 167 1.56 -7.44 8.07
C ASN A 167 1.02 -8.72 7.42
N PHE A 168 -0.15 -9.20 7.85
CA PHE A 168 -0.72 -10.45 7.34
C PHE A 168 -1.53 -10.23 6.04
N ASN A 169 -2.29 -9.14 5.95
CA ASN A 169 -3.32 -8.95 4.92
C ASN A 169 -3.25 -7.59 4.19
N GLY A 170 -2.22 -6.77 4.43
CA GLY A 170 -2.08 -5.43 3.83
C GLY A 170 -1.69 -5.43 2.35
N GLY A 171 -1.32 -6.58 1.79
CA GLY A 171 -0.93 -6.71 0.39
C GLY A 171 0.25 -5.80 0.04
N LYS A 172 0.07 -4.93 -0.97
CA LYS A 172 1.13 -3.99 -1.39
C LYS A 172 1.41 -2.89 -0.35
N HIS A 173 0.46 -2.59 0.55
CA HIS A 173 0.67 -1.59 1.61
C HIS A 173 1.50 -2.14 2.78
N ALA A 174 1.66 -3.47 2.89
CA ALA A 174 2.44 -4.10 3.96
C ALA A 174 3.91 -3.67 4.02
N LYS A 175 4.43 -3.10 2.92
CA LYS A 175 5.82 -2.60 2.82
C LYS A 175 5.92 -1.08 2.93
N LYS A 176 4.83 -0.40 3.28
CA LYS A 176 4.78 1.06 3.43
C LYS A 176 4.83 1.40 4.91
N SER A 177 5.56 2.47 5.24
CA SER A 177 5.58 3.01 6.60
C SER A 177 4.18 3.45 7.02
N CYS A 178 3.90 3.45 8.33
CA CYS A 178 2.64 3.99 8.85
C CYS A 178 2.46 5.46 8.43
N SER A 179 3.55 6.23 8.46
CA SER A 179 3.61 7.65 8.07
C SER A 179 3.30 7.92 6.60
N PHE A 180 3.49 6.92 5.72
CA PHE A 180 3.13 7.06 4.31
C PHE A 180 1.64 7.33 4.11
N CYS A 181 0.79 6.66 4.90
CA CYS A 181 -0.66 6.86 4.88
C CYS A 181 -1.14 7.84 5.95
N HIS A 182 -0.46 7.85 7.11
CA HIS A 182 -0.80 8.66 8.28
C HIS A 182 0.29 9.70 8.53
N PRO A 183 0.38 10.78 7.72
CA PRO A 183 1.41 11.81 7.86
C PRO A 183 1.38 12.53 9.23
N GLN A 184 0.26 12.42 9.95
CA GLN A 184 0.10 12.94 11.30
C GLN A 184 -0.79 12.00 12.11
N HIS A 185 -0.51 11.87 13.40
CA HIS A 185 -1.28 11.00 14.28
C HIS A 185 -2.75 11.41 14.34
N GLY A 186 -3.65 10.45 14.20
CA GLY A 186 -5.10 10.66 14.19
C GLY A 186 -5.68 11.24 12.89
N TYR A 187 -4.88 11.43 11.84
CA TYR A 187 -5.38 11.63 10.48
C TYR A 187 -5.67 10.28 9.83
N ILE A 188 -6.81 10.15 9.15
CA ILE A 188 -7.17 8.95 8.39
C ILE A 188 -7.38 9.38 6.94
N PRO A 189 -6.57 8.90 5.98
CA PRO A 189 -6.72 9.27 4.57
C PRO A 189 -8.00 8.69 3.99
N LYS A 190 -8.55 9.32 2.95
CA LYS A 190 -9.60 8.70 2.15
C LYS A 190 -8.94 7.72 1.17
N CYS A 191 -9.60 6.59 0.92
CA CYS A 191 -9.07 5.60 -0.03
C CYS A 191 -8.85 6.21 -1.42
N GLN A 192 -9.77 7.09 -1.83
CA GLN A 192 -9.78 7.76 -3.13
C GLN A 192 -8.61 8.72 -3.34
N ASP A 193 -7.97 9.21 -2.26
CA ASP A 193 -6.81 10.10 -2.36
C ASP A 193 -5.65 9.42 -3.11
N CYS A 194 -5.61 8.08 -3.10
CA CYS A 194 -4.62 7.26 -3.80
C CYS A 194 -5.23 6.28 -4.82
N HIS A 195 -6.42 5.73 -4.56
CA HIS A 195 -6.99 4.61 -5.33
C HIS A 195 -8.09 5.01 -6.32
N GLY A 196 -8.52 6.27 -6.40
CA GLY A 196 -9.65 6.63 -7.27
C GLY A 196 -10.91 5.76 -7.01
N LEU A 197 -11.77 5.60 -8.02
CA LEU A 197 -12.94 4.72 -7.96
C LEU A 197 -12.77 3.57 -8.97
N PHE A 198 -12.47 2.37 -8.47
CA PHE A 198 -12.33 1.15 -9.28
C PHE A 198 -13.64 0.37 -9.44
N HIS A 199 -14.66 0.72 -8.68
CA HIS A 199 -15.99 0.13 -8.77
C HIS A 199 -16.92 0.98 -9.63
N ILE A 200 -18.12 0.46 -9.87
CA ILE A 200 -19.19 1.23 -10.53
C ILE A 200 -19.57 2.47 -9.69
N ALA A 201 -20.06 3.52 -10.35
CA ALA A 201 -20.59 4.71 -9.70
C ALA A 201 -21.70 4.32 -8.69
N GLY A 202 -21.71 4.94 -7.51
CA GLY A 202 -22.62 4.61 -6.40
C GLY A 202 -22.02 3.72 -5.30
N LEU A 203 -20.75 3.31 -5.42
CA LEU A 203 -20.00 2.56 -4.39
C LEU A 203 -18.83 3.38 -3.82
N GLU A 204 -19.05 4.66 -3.55
CA GLU A 204 -18.04 5.57 -3.00
C GLU A 204 -17.78 5.33 -1.50
N GLU A 205 -18.73 4.70 -0.80
CA GLU A 205 -18.62 4.32 0.61
C GLU A 205 -17.84 3.01 0.78
N CYS A 206 -16.53 3.08 0.54
CA CYS A 206 -15.60 1.94 0.52
C CYS A 206 -15.75 1.02 1.74
N THR A 207 -15.96 1.60 2.93
CA THR A 207 -15.99 0.89 4.21
C THR A 207 -17.25 0.07 4.45
N GLN A 208 -18.29 0.20 3.61
CA GLN A 208 -19.46 -0.68 3.67
C GLN A 208 -19.08 -2.13 3.34
N CYS A 209 -18.10 -2.33 2.47
CA CYS A 209 -17.56 -3.63 2.15
C CYS A 209 -16.17 -3.81 2.75
N HIS A 210 -15.26 -2.85 2.53
CA HIS A 210 -13.88 -2.88 3.03
C HIS A 210 -13.81 -2.41 4.49
N THR A 211 -14.26 -3.26 5.40
CA THR A 211 -14.38 -2.94 6.84
C THR A 211 -13.05 -2.67 7.54
N ASN A 212 -11.92 -3.13 6.98
CA ASN A 212 -10.60 -2.87 7.50
C ASN A 212 -9.67 -2.28 6.44
N ALA A 213 -9.35 -0.99 6.58
CA ALA A 213 -8.45 -0.26 5.68
C ALA A 213 -7.00 -0.76 5.68
N HIS A 214 -6.59 -1.48 6.73
CA HIS A 214 -5.27 -2.13 6.81
C HIS A 214 -5.25 -3.53 6.18
N SER A 215 -6.41 -4.04 5.77
CA SER A 215 -6.54 -5.31 5.03
C SER A 215 -7.64 -5.22 3.97
N PRO A 216 -7.57 -4.26 3.02
CA PRO A 216 -8.71 -3.89 2.19
C PRO A 216 -9.16 -5.02 1.25
N ARG A 217 -8.26 -5.93 0.86
CA ARG A 217 -8.60 -7.08 0.00
C ARG A 217 -9.12 -8.30 0.78
N ASN A 218 -9.06 -8.27 2.10
CA ASN A 218 -9.55 -9.37 2.92
C ASN A 218 -11.05 -9.21 3.18
N LEU A 219 -11.84 -9.38 2.12
CA LEU A 219 -13.30 -9.39 2.18
C LEU A 219 -13.78 -10.82 2.46
N GLU A 220 -14.52 -10.99 3.55
CA GLU A 220 -15.26 -12.21 3.80
C GLU A 220 -16.71 -11.99 3.38
N PHE A 221 -17.08 -12.54 2.23
CA PHE A 221 -18.49 -12.69 1.90
C PHE A 221 -19.05 -13.90 2.64
N SER A 222 -20.30 -13.80 3.10
CA SER A 222 -21.00 -14.96 3.65
C SER A 222 -21.03 -16.08 2.60
N SER A 223 -20.80 -17.33 3.04
CA SER A 223 -20.94 -18.51 2.17
C SER A 223 -22.34 -18.68 1.59
N ASN A 224 -23.33 -17.97 2.16
CA ASN A 224 -24.73 -17.96 1.72
C ASN A 224 -25.13 -16.70 0.94
N ILE A 225 -24.18 -15.91 0.44
CA ILE A 225 -24.50 -14.76 -0.42
C ILE A 225 -25.34 -15.21 -1.63
N SER A 226 -26.44 -14.50 -1.86
CA SER A 226 -27.39 -14.78 -2.93
C SER A 226 -26.86 -14.34 -4.30
N LYS A 227 -27.41 -14.92 -5.36
CA LYS A 227 -27.12 -14.50 -6.74
C LYS A 227 -27.56 -13.05 -6.98
N GLU A 228 -28.64 -12.64 -6.34
CA GLU A 228 -29.22 -11.29 -6.42
C GLU A 228 -28.25 -10.25 -5.84
N GLU A 229 -27.58 -10.54 -4.73
CA GLU A 229 -26.55 -9.66 -4.15
C GLU A 229 -25.36 -9.50 -5.10
N CYS A 230 -24.89 -10.57 -5.75
CA CYS A 230 -23.88 -10.48 -6.80
C CYS A 230 -24.35 -9.64 -8.00
N THR A 231 -25.64 -9.71 -8.35
CA THR A 231 -26.24 -8.98 -9.49
C THR A 231 -26.20 -7.48 -9.31
N SER A 232 -26.20 -6.98 -8.07
CA SER A 232 -26.11 -5.54 -7.79
C SER A 232 -24.90 -4.88 -8.46
N CYS A 233 -23.80 -5.63 -8.62
CA CYS A 233 -22.56 -5.18 -9.23
C CYS A 233 -22.25 -5.91 -10.54
N HIS A 234 -22.51 -7.22 -10.60
CA HIS A 234 -22.23 -8.08 -11.77
C HIS A 234 -23.46 -8.25 -12.68
N PHE A 235 -24.16 -7.14 -12.95
CA PHE A 235 -25.40 -7.12 -13.71
C PHE A 235 -25.24 -7.74 -15.11
N SER A 236 -24.16 -7.40 -15.83
CA SER A 236 -23.92 -7.89 -17.20
C SER A 236 -23.78 -9.40 -17.28
N ILE A 237 -23.17 -10.04 -16.28
CA ILE A 237 -23.03 -11.50 -16.25
C ILE A 237 -24.40 -12.15 -16.08
N ILE A 238 -25.19 -11.66 -15.12
CA ILE A 238 -26.43 -12.34 -14.75
C ILE A 238 -27.58 -12.01 -15.71
N ARG A 239 -27.74 -10.73 -16.05
CA ARG A 239 -28.88 -10.22 -16.85
C ARG A 239 -28.60 -10.14 -18.33
N THR A 240 -27.34 -10.13 -18.75
CA THR A 240 -27.00 -10.09 -20.18
C THR A 240 -26.46 -11.43 -20.64
N THR A 241 -25.42 -11.96 -19.99
CA THR A 241 -24.79 -13.20 -20.43
C THR A 241 -25.70 -14.40 -20.19
N PHE A 242 -26.07 -14.67 -18.94
CA PHE A 242 -26.80 -15.90 -18.59
C PHE A 242 -28.25 -15.93 -19.08
N GLU A 243 -28.92 -14.77 -19.23
CA GLU A 243 -30.26 -14.71 -19.81
C GLU A 243 -30.26 -14.98 -21.33
N THR A 244 -29.21 -14.59 -22.04
CA THR A 244 -29.13 -14.79 -23.51
C THR A 244 -28.46 -16.10 -23.90
N GLN A 245 -27.51 -16.59 -23.09
CA GLN A 245 -26.72 -17.80 -23.35
C GLN A 245 -26.60 -18.62 -22.06
N PRO A 246 -27.67 -19.30 -21.64
CA PRO A 246 -27.65 -20.08 -20.41
C PRO A 246 -26.72 -21.29 -20.55
N THR A 247 -25.83 -21.46 -19.58
CA THR A 247 -24.99 -22.65 -19.43
C THR A 247 -25.44 -23.49 -18.25
N LYS A 248 -24.87 -24.69 -18.09
CA LYS A 248 -25.11 -25.53 -16.91
C LYS A 248 -24.66 -24.86 -15.60
N HIS A 249 -23.79 -23.86 -15.67
CA HIS A 249 -23.32 -23.12 -14.49
C HIS A 249 -24.31 -22.06 -13.99
N VAL A 250 -25.35 -21.72 -14.74
CA VAL A 250 -26.36 -20.71 -14.32
C VAL A 250 -27.04 -21.06 -13.00
N GLY A 251 -27.20 -22.37 -12.72
CA GLY A 251 -27.82 -22.91 -11.52
C GLY A 251 -26.84 -23.19 -10.36
N ILE A 252 -25.55 -22.91 -10.55
CA ILE A 252 -24.52 -23.06 -9.52
C ILE A 252 -24.30 -21.69 -8.86
N GLY A 253 -24.15 -21.65 -7.53
CA GLY A 253 -23.90 -20.41 -6.80
C GLY A 253 -22.57 -19.77 -7.21
N CYS A 254 -22.53 -18.43 -7.34
CA CYS A 254 -21.37 -17.69 -7.82
C CYS A 254 -20.09 -17.98 -7.02
N VAL A 255 -20.23 -18.13 -5.69
CA VAL A 255 -19.12 -18.38 -4.75
C VAL A 255 -18.43 -19.74 -4.94
N ILE A 256 -19.06 -20.69 -5.64
CA ILE A 256 -18.43 -21.99 -5.94
C ILE A 256 -17.25 -21.79 -6.90
N CYS A 257 -17.40 -20.90 -7.87
CA CYS A 257 -16.31 -20.54 -8.80
C CYS A 257 -15.55 -19.29 -8.33
N HIS A 258 -16.16 -18.42 -7.53
CA HIS A 258 -15.57 -17.19 -7.00
C HIS A 258 -15.47 -17.24 -5.47
N PRO A 259 -14.59 -18.08 -4.90
CA PRO A 259 -14.49 -18.24 -3.45
C PRO A 259 -14.01 -16.97 -2.74
N LYS A 260 -13.35 -16.08 -3.48
CA LYS A 260 -13.06 -14.70 -3.09
C LYS A 260 -13.47 -13.79 -4.26
N HIS A 261 -13.96 -12.59 -3.96
CA HIS A 261 -14.58 -11.72 -4.98
C HIS A 261 -13.63 -11.32 -6.11
N ASP A 262 -12.32 -11.19 -5.85
CA ASP A 262 -11.30 -10.92 -6.87
C ASP A 262 -10.56 -12.18 -7.35
N GLN A 263 -11.10 -13.37 -7.09
CA GLN A 263 -10.52 -14.65 -7.48
C GLN A 263 -11.54 -15.51 -8.22
N SER A 264 -11.03 -16.33 -9.14
CA SER A 264 -11.77 -17.37 -9.82
C SER A 264 -11.05 -18.70 -9.66
N LEU A 265 -11.83 -19.78 -9.57
CA LEU A 265 -11.34 -21.14 -9.52
C LEU A 265 -10.78 -21.56 -10.89
N GLU A 266 -9.71 -22.35 -10.88
CA GLU A 266 -9.15 -22.95 -12.09
C GLU A 266 -10.15 -23.93 -12.74
N CYS A 267 -10.26 -23.88 -14.08
CA CYS A 267 -11.20 -24.73 -14.82
C CYS A 267 -10.92 -26.23 -14.60
N THR A 268 -9.65 -26.58 -14.47
CA THR A 268 -9.15 -27.96 -14.35
C THR A 268 -9.49 -28.62 -13.02
N LEU A 269 -9.99 -27.88 -12.04
CA LEU A 269 -10.50 -28.45 -10.80
C LEU A 269 -11.84 -29.19 -10.99
N CYS A 270 -12.55 -28.94 -12.10
CA CYS A 270 -13.80 -29.63 -12.43
C CYS A 270 -13.85 -30.17 -13.86
N HIS A 271 -13.09 -29.61 -14.80
CA HIS A 271 -13.12 -29.99 -16.21
C HIS A 271 -11.79 -30.57 -16.69
N THR A 272 -11.84 -31.64 -17.48
CA THR A 272 -10.65 -32.19 -18.15
C THR A 272 -10.35 -31.41 -19.44
N GLY A 273 -9.07 -31.21 -19.74
CA GLY A 273 -8.64 -30.60 -21.00
C GLY A 273 -8.94 -31.45 -22.24
N HIS A 274 -8.89 -30.83 -23.42
CA HIS A 274 -9.16 -31.49 -24.70
C HIS A 274 -7.99 -32.37 -25.21
N ASN A 275 -6.90 -32.47 -24.46
CA ASN A 275 -5.83 -33.44 -24.63
C ASN A 275 -5.05 -33.63 -23.31
N GLU A 276 -4.22 -34.67 -23.23
CA GLU A 276 -3.47 -35.05 -22.02
C GLU A 276 -2.44 -34.02 -21.55
N THR A 277 -2.01 -33.13 -22.45
CA THR A 277 -0.95 -32.13 -22.19
C THR A 277 -1.48 -30.71 -21.99
N MET A 278 -2.79 -30.49 -22.16
CA MET A 278 -3.40 -29.17 -22.10
C MET A 278 -3.37 -28.64 -20.67
N LYS A 279 -2.84 -27.42 -20.51
CA LYS A 279 -2.78 -26.71 -19.24
C LYS A 279 -3.97 -25.77 -19.06
N ALA A 280 -4.26 -25.39 -17.83
CA ALA A 280 -5.41 -24.55 -17.48
C ALA A 280 -5.37 -23.18 -18.17
N GLU A 281 -4.18 -22.60 -18.33
CA GLU A 281 -4.00 -21.28 -18.94
C GLU A 281 -4.36 -21.29 -20.45
N GLU A 282 -4.28 -22.47 -21.08
CA GLU A 282 -4.56 -22.65 -22.50
C GLU A 282 -6.06 -22.71 -22.80
N CYS A 283 -6.91 -22.94 -21.79
CA CYS A 283 -8.37 -23.00 -21.96
C CYS A 283 -8.93 -21.69 -22.54
N THR A 284 -8.41 -20.55 -22.08
CA THR A 284 -8.87 -19.22 -22.49
C THR A 284 -8.42 -18.80 -23.89
N GLN A 285 -7.53 -19.56 -24.53
CA GLN A 285 -7.18 -19.35 -25.94
C GLN A 285 -8.34 -19.71 -26.87
N CYS A 286 -9.24 -20.58 -26.41
CA CYS A 286 -10.43 -21.01 -27.15
C CYS A 286 -11.73 -20.57 -26.49
N HIS A 287 -11.80 -20.65 -25.16
CA HIS A 287 -12.98 -20.30 -24.37
C HIS A 287 -12.85 -18.88 -23.83
N LEU A 288 -13.36 -17.91 -24.57
CA LEU A 288 -13.15 -16.49 -24.28
C LEU A 288 -13.72 -16.04 -22.93
N GLN A 289 -14.78 -16.69 -22.46
CA GLN A 289 -15.47 -16.32 -21.22
C GLN A 289 -15.90 -17.56 -20.43
N ALA A 290 -15.46 -17.66 -19.19
CA ALA A 290 -15.75 -18.79 -18.29
C ALA A 290 -17.24 -18.97 -17.95
N HIS A 291 -18.03 -17.89 -18.06
CA HIS A 291 -19.49 -17.95 -17.89
C HIS A 291 -20.21 -18.57 -19.10
N VAL A 292 -19.62 -18.47 -20.30
CA VAL A 292 -20.15 -19.02 -21.56
C VAL A 292 -19.06 -19.75 -22.36
N PRO A 293 -18.45 -20.82 -21.80
CA PRO A 293 -17.33 -21.51 -22.46
C PRO A 293 -17.74 -22.17 -23.78
N SER A 294 -19.04 -22.37 -24.03
CA SER A 294 -19.55 -22.83 -25.33
C SER A 294 -19.31 -21.83 -26.47
N GLN A 295 -19.05 -20.56 -26.15
CA GLN A 295 -18.61 -19.58 -27.13
C GLN A 295 -17.11 -19.76 -27.38
N VAL A 296 -16.81 -20.47 -28.46
CA VAL A 296 -15.44 -20.81 -28.86
C VAL A 296 -14.97 -19.88 -29.97
N ASP A 297 -13.77 -19.32 -29.82
CA ASP A 297 -13.02 -18.64 -30.87
C ASP A 297 -11.56 -19.05 -30.77
N TYR A 298 -10.85 -19.23 -31.87
CA TYR A 298 -9.51 -19.82 -31.83
C TYR A 298 -8.54 -19.19 -32.84
N PRO A 299 -7.22 -19.20 -32.57
CA PRO A 299 -6.22 -18.74 -33.52
C PRO A 299 -6.21 -19.55 -34.84
N PRO A 300 -5.86 -18.94 -36.00
CA PRO A 300 -5.78 -19.63 -37.29
C PRO A 300 -4.78 -20.80 -37.36
N ASN A 301 -3.81 -20.85 -36.44
CA ASN A 301 -2.78 -21.89 -36.35
C ASN A 301 -3.13 -22.98 -35.32
N THR A 302 -4.35 -23.00 -34.79
CA THR A 302 -4.82 -24.03 -33.85
C THR A 302 -4.65 -25.44 -34.45
N PRO A 303 -3.96 -26.37 -33.74
CA PRO A 303 -3.79 -27.74 -34.21
C PRO A 303 -5.13 -28.50 -34.35
N SER A 304 -5.31 -29.23 -35.46
CA SER A 304 -6.52 -30.02 -35.71
C SER A 304 -6.83 -31.07 -34.64
N SER A 305 -5.81 -31.54 -33.90
CA SER A 305 -5.98 -32.50 -32.81
C SER A 305 -6.87 -31.96 -31.68
N LEU A 306 -6.90 -30.64 -31.48
CA LEU A 306 -7.76 -30.00 -30.47
C LEU A 306 -9.23 -29.98 -30.90
N CYS A 307 -9.49 -29.85 -32.20
CA CYS A 307 -10.85 -29.83 -32.75
C CYS A 307 -11.51 -31.22 -32.65
N GLY A 308 -10.72 -32.29 -32.74
CA GLY A 308 -11.19 -33.68 -32.66
C GLY A 308 -11.86 -34.04 -31.34
N GLY A 309 -11.58 -33.32 -30.25
CA GLY A 309 -12.24 -33.52 -28.95
C GLY A 309 -13.76 -33.27 -28.98
N CYS A 310 -14.24 -32.44 -29.90
CA CYS A 310 -15.68 -32.20 -30.13
C CYS A 310 -16.14 -32.70 -31.52
N HIS A 311 -15.24 -32.73 -32.50
CA HIS A 311 -15.52 -33.11 -33.89
C HIS A 311 -14.83 -34.42 -34.27
N GLU A 312 -15.01 -35.46 -33.46
CA GLU A 312 -14.33 -36.75 -33.60
C GLU A 312 -14.56 -37.39 -34.99
N GLU A 313 -15.80 -37.36 -35.49
CA GLU A 313 -16.15 -37.94 -36.79
C GLU A 313 -15.43 -37.25 -37.96
N ASN A 314 -15.46 -35.91 -38.00
CA ASN A 314 -14.77 -35.15 -39.04
C ASN A 314 -13.25 -35.35 -38.98
N ALA A 315 -12.68 -35.35 -37.78
CA ALA A 315 -11.25 -35.62 -37.58
C ALA A 315 -10.88 -37.03 -38.05
N ARG A 316 -11.75 -38.02 -37.79
CA ARG A 316 -11.60 -39.40 -38.26
C ARG A 316 -11.69 -39.49 -39.79
N HIS A 317 -12.70 -38.87 -40.41
CA HIS A 317 -12.85 -38.85 -41.87
C HIS A 317 -11.62 -38.25 -42.56
N LEU A 318 -11.09 -37.13 -42.05
CA LEU A 318 -9.90 -36.46 -42.60
C LEU A 318 -8.64 -37.35 -42.53
N LYS A 319 -8.55 -38.15 -41.47
CA LYS A 319 -7.44 -39.08 -41.19
C LYS A 319 -7.53 -40.35 -42.03
N GLU A 320 -8.74 -40.88 -42.22
CA GLU A 320 -9.00 -42.12 -42.97
C GLU A 320 -9.02 -41.88 -44.49
N ASN A 321 -9.54 -40.74 -44.95
CA ASN A 321 -9.69 -40.39 -46.37
C ASN A 321 -8.67 -39.31 -46.75
N ILE A 322 -7.42 -39.73 -46.93
CA ILE A 322 -6.29 -38.81 -47.18
C ILE A 322 -6.48 -38.10 -48.53
N THR A 323 -6.73 -36.79 -48.48
CA THR A 323 -6.85 -35.91 -49.64
C THR A 323 -5.95 -34.67 -49.48
N GLY A 324 -5.97 -33.74 -50.43
CA GLY A 324 -5.27 -32.45 -50.29
C GLY A 324 -5.74 -31.64 -49.06
N HIS A 325 -6.97 -31.84 -48.59
CA HIS A 325 -7.49 -31.20 -47.37
C HIS A 325 -6.87 -31.79 -46.10
N SER A 326 -6.43 -33.06 -46.11
CA SER A 326 -5.81 -33.71 -44.95
C SER A 326 -4.49 -33.06 -44.51
N ASN A 327 -3.85 -32.29 -45.39
CA ASN A 327 -2.63 -31.53 -45.11
C ASN A 327 -2.89 -30.12 -44.54
N LYS A 328 -4.15 -29.75 -44.28
CA LYS A 328 -4.53 -28.43 -43.75
C LYS A 328 -5.02 -28.56 -42.31
N ASN A 329 -4.70 -27.56 -41.49
CA ASN A 329 -5.29 -27.46 -40.16
C ASN A 329 -6.78 -27.11 -40.26
N CYS A 330 -7.60 -27.58 -39.33
CA CYS A 330 -9.02 -27.26 -39.29
C CYS A 330 -9.25 -25.73 -39.32
N ALA A 331 -8.48 -24.99 -38.53
CA ALA A 331 -8.56 -23.53 -38.43
C ALA A 331 -8.16 -22.77 -39.71
N TYR A 332 -7.48 -23.42 -40.66
CA TYR A 332 -7.20 -22.83 -41.97
C TYR A 332 -8.48 -22.74 -42.81
N CYS A 333 -9.29 -23.80 -42.81
CA CYS A 333 -10.55 -23.86 -43.55
C CYS A 333 -11.69 -23.19 -42.78
N HIS A 334 -11.67 -23.31 -41.44
CA HIS A 334 -12.65 -22.73 -40.55
C HIS A 334 -12.02 -21.57 -39.78
N PRO A 335 -11.95 -20.35 -40.37
CA PRO A 335 -11.34 -19.21 -39.71
C PRO A 335 -12.16 -18.68 -38.53
N ARG A 336 -13.41 -19.12 -38.38
CA ARG A 336 -14.28 -18.85 -37.24
C ARG A 336 -15.05 -20.10 -36.88
N HIS A 337 -15.19 -20.38 -35.59
CA HIS A 337 -15.96 -21.53 -35.12
C HIS A 337 -17.42 -21.43 -35.60
N GLY A 338 -17.96 -22.54 -36.12
CA GLY A 338 -19.30 -22.60 -36.72
C GLY A 338 -19.41 -22.07 -38.16
N GLN A 339 -18.36 -21.46 -38.72
CA GLN A 339 -18.35 -21.05 -40.12
C GLN A 339 -17.90 -22.20 -41.02
N ILE A 340 -18.75 -22.59 -41.97
CA ILE A 340 -18.39 -23.54 -43.04
C ILE A 340 -18.13 -22.74 -44.31
N PRO A 341 -16.92 -22.77 -44.90
CA PRO A 341 -16.66 -22.06 -46.14
C PRO A 341 -17.35 -22.75 -47.32
N GLU A 342 -17.81 -21.95 -48.28
CA GLU A 342 -18.22 -22.46 -49.58
C GLU A 342 -17.01 -23.03 -50.33
N CYS A 343 -17.20 -24.10 -51.11
CA CYS A 343 -16.11 -24.70 -51.90
C CYS A 343 -15.45 -23.66 -52.83
N THR A 344 -16.26 -22.72 -53.34
CA THR A 344 -15.83 -21.65 -54.24
C THR A 344 -14.98 -20.57 -53.59
N ALA A 345 -14.92 -20.53 -52.26
CA ALA A 345 -14.04 -19.59 -51.55
C ALA A 345 -12.55 -19.92 -51.74
N CYS A 346 -12.24 -21.20 -52.00
CA CYS A 346 -10.88 -21.68 -52.24
C CYS A 346 -10.69 -22.28 -53.64
N HIS A 347 -11.74 -22.87 -54.22
CA HIS A 347 -11.71 -23.52 -55.52
C HIS A 347 -12.40 -22.68 -56.58
N GLY A 348 -11.89 -22.70 -57.82
CA GLY A 348 -12.59 -22.09 -58.97
C GLY A 348 -13.77 -22.95 -59.44
N SER A 349 -14.56 -22.42 -60.38
CA SER A 349 -15.54 -23.23 -61.10
C SER A 349 -14.83 -24.07 -62.18
N HIS A 350 -15.00 -25.39 -62.11
CA HIS A 350 -14.35 -26.33 -63.04
C HIS A 350 -15.32 -27.24 -63.81
N HIS A 351 -16.59 -27.27 -63.40
CA HIS A 351 -17.67 -27.95 -64.10
C HIS A 351 -18.66 -26.90 -64.58
N GLY A 352 -18.71 -26.65 -65.89
CA GLY A 352 -19.64 -25.68 -66.48
C GLY A 352 -21.07 -25.93 -65.98
N MET A 353 -21.61 -24.97 -65.23
CA MET A 353 -23.01 -24.88 -64.77
C MET A 353 -23.58 -26.07 -63.96
N SER A 354 -22.76 -26.94 -63.37
CA SER A 354 -23.28 -27.86 -62.34
C SER A 354 -23.26 -27.19 -60.97
N SER A 355 -24.44 -26.83 -60.45
CA SER A 355 -24.60 -26.40 -59.05
C SER A 355 -24.63 -27.62 -58.12
N GLY A 356 -23.99 -27.54 -56.95
CA GLY A 356 -24.03 -28.60 -55.93
C GLY A 356 -22.79 -29.50 -55.91
N CYS A 357 -21.64 -28.97 -55.48
CA CYS A 357 -20.38 -29.70 -55.37
C CYS A 357 -20.53 -31.00 -54.57
N THR A 358 -21.30 -30.94 -53.47
CA THR A 358 -21.47 -32.04 -52.51
C THR A 358 -22.30 -33.20 -53.05
N THR A 359 -23.07 -33.01 -54.14
CA THR A 359 -23.85 -34.08 -54.79
C THR A 359 -22.94 -35.17 -55.36
N CYS A 360 -21.73 -34.82 -55.81
CA CYS A 360 -20.77 -35.77 -56.35
C CYS A 360 -19.49 -35.87 -55.51
N HIS A 361 -19.06 -34.76 -54.88
CA HIS A 361 -17.83 -34.73 -54.09
C HIS A 361 -18.04 -34.97 -52.60
N MET A 362 -19.27 -35.24 -52.15
CA MET A 362 -19.61 -35.42 -50.74
C MET A 362 -19.20 -34.20 -49.91
N GLU A 363 -18.33 -34.33 -48.92
CA GLU A 363 -17.88 -33.24 -48.05
C GLU A 363 -16.36 -33.10 -48.06
N ALA A 364 -15.86 -31.92 -47.68
CA ALA A 364 -14.43 -31.61 -47.69
C ALA A 364 -13.58 -32.55 -46.81
N HIS A 365 -14.19 -33.11 -45.75
CA HIS A 365 -13.53 -34.06 -44.86
C HIS A 365 -13.54 -35.51 -45.37
N ASN A 366 -14.39 -35.83 -46.34
CA ASN A 366 -14.63 -37.18 -46.84
C ASN A 366 -14.98 -37.17 -48.34
N LEU A 367 -14.01 -36.79 -49.18
CA LEU A 367 -14.23 -36.72 -50.62
C LEU A 367 -14.35 -38.13 -51.22
N GLY A 368 -15.55 -38.52 -51.63
CA GLY A 368 -15.85 -39.87 -52.15
C GLY A 368 -15.21 -40.24 -53.49
N PHE A 369 -14.63 -39.26 -54.21
CA PHE A 369 -13.92 -39.49 -55.47
C PHE A 369 -12.64 -38.64 -55.52
N PRO A 370 -11.44 -39.25 -55.48
CA PRO A 370 -10.21 -38.52 -55.72
C PRO A 370 -10.19 -38.07 -57.19
N HIS A 371 -10.20 -36.76 -57.42
CA HIS A 371 -9.81 -36.20 -58.72
C HIS A 371 -8.32 -36.47 -58.92
N SER A 372 -7.99 -37.65 -59.42
CA SER A 372 -6.64 -37.95 -59.89
C SER A 372 -6.38 -37.12 -61.15
N ARG A 373 -5.64 -36.01 -61.01
CA ARG A 373 -4.87 -35.45 -62.13
C ARG A 373 -3.48 -35.04 -61.67
N LYS A 374 -2.56 -36.03 -61.77
CA LYS A 374 -1.19 -35.98 -62.35
C LYS A 374 -0.20 -34.96 -61.73
N SER A 375 1.06 -35.25 -61.39
CA SER A 375 2.00 -36.32 -61.73
C SER A 375 3.16 -36.27 -60.75
N VAL A 376 3.77 -37.44 -60.54
CA VAL A 376 5.18 -37.60 -60.19
C VAL A 376 6.05 -36.67 -61.05
N ILE A 377 6.95 -35.93 -60.41
CA ILE A 377 8.29 -35.67 -60.94
C ILE A 377 9.25 -36.30 -59.94
#